data_AF-A0A0C2VMR2-F1
#
_entry.id   AF-A0A0C2VMR2-F1
#
_cell.length_a   1.000
_cell.length_b   1.000
_cell.length_c   1.000
_cell.angle_alpha   90.00
_cell.angle_beta   90.00
_cell.angle_gamma   90.00
#
_symmetry.space_group_name_H-M   'P 1'
#
loop_
_entity.id
_entity.type
_entity.pdbx_description
1 polymer ?
#
loop_
_entity_poly.entity_id
_entity_poly.type
_entity_poly.pdbx_seq_one_letter_code
_entity_poly.pdbx_strand_id
1 'polypeptide(L)'
;MSIYSEMLSKSVEESGLKLDKIADLIENQIGSKPSKEYLSRLKNGKTSPASNKINDALARILGIDPWDLKTAAYREKVPHEVIKRFQKTS
;
A
#
# COMPACT_ATOMS: atom_id res chain seq x y z
N MET A 1 12.06 -6.43 5.75
CA MET A 1 10.76 -5.77 5.52
C MET A 1 10.66 -5.47 4.03
N SER A 2 9.48 -5.19 3.51
CA SER A 2 9.28 -4.99 2.07
C SER A 2 9.23 -3.50 1.74
N ILE A 3 9.62 -3.06 0.54
CA ILE A 3 9.66 -1.63 0.18
C ILE A 3 8.28 -0.99 0.39
N TYR A 4 7.22 -1.72 0.03
CA TYR A 4 5.84 -1.28 0.23
C TYR A 4 5.49 -1.08 1.71
N SER A 5 5.86 -2.04 2.56
CA SER A 5 5.57 -1.97 4.00
C SER A 5 6.38 -0.87 4.69
N GLU A 6 7.62 -0.64 4.27
CA GLU A 6 8.46 0.46 4.76
C GLU A 6 7.89 1.83 4.37
N MET A 7 7.51 2.02 3.10
CA MET A 7 6.85 3.24 2.64
C MET A 7 5.58 3.54 3.44
N LEU A 8 4.71 2.54 3.62
CA LEU A 8 3.51 2.69 4.43
C LEU A 8 3.82 3.00 5.89
N SER A 9 4.77 2.28 6.50
CA SER A 9 5.12 2.49 7.90
C SER A 9 5.59 3.91 8.15
N LYS A 10 6.52 4.38 7.31
CA LYS A 10 7.05 5.74 7.39
C LYS A 10 5.96 6.79 7.17
N SER A 11 5.13 6.63 6.13
CA SER A 11 4.09 7.61 5.81
C SER A 11 3.00 7.67 6.88
N VAL A 12 2.64 6.53 7.48
CA VAL A 12 1.71 6.49 8.62
C VAL A 12 2.29 7.22 9.82
N GLU A 13 3.57 7.00 10.13
CA GLU A 13 4.27 7.68 11.23
C GLU A 13 4.38 9.19 10.99
N GLU A 14 4.73 9.61 9.77
CA GLU A 14 4.80 11.02 9.36
C GLU A 14 3.43 11.72 9.36
N SER A 15 2.36 11.00 8.99
CA SER A 15 1.00 11.55 9.02
C SER A 15 0.47 11.80 10.44
N GLY A 16 1.04 11.14 11.45
CA GLY A 16 0.53 11.17 12.83
C GLY A 16 -0.85 10.51 13.01
N LEU A 17 -1.41 9.89 11.97
CA LEU A 17 -2.74 9.31 12.01
C LEU A 17 -2.73 7.93 12.68
N LYS A 18 -3.73 7.69 13.54
CA LYS A 18 -4.00 6.35 14.08
C LYS A 18 -4.56 5.45 12.96
N LEU A 19 -4.23 4.16 13.01
CA LEU A 19 -4.75 3.17 12.05
C LEU A 19 -6.27 3.13 11.99
N ASP A 20 -6.96 3.32 13.12
CA ASP A 20 -8.43 3.38 13.16
C ASP A 20 -8.95 4.56 12.34
N LYS A 21 -8.29 5.73 12.44
CA LYS A 21 -8.64 6.91 11.67
C LYS A 21 -8.38 6.72 10.19
N ILE A 22 -7.30 6.02 9.83
CA ILE A 22 -6.99 5.68 8.44
C ILE A 22 -8.07 4.74 7.88
N ALA A 23 -8.53 3.75 8.65
CA ALA A 23 -9.63 2.87 8.26
C ALA A 23 -10.91 3.66 7.96
N ASP A 24 -11.28 4.60 8.84
CA ASP A 24 -12.44 5.48 8.63
C ASP A 24 -12.28 6.35 7.37
N LEU A 25 -11.08 6.89 7.13
CA LEU A 25 -10.81 7.71 5.94
C LEU A 25 -10.88 6.88 4.65
N ILE A 26 -10.40 5.63 4.68
CA ILE A 26 -10.53 4.71 3.54
C ILE A 26 -12.02 4.40 3.29
N GLU A 27 -12.78 4.08 4.34
CA GLU A 27 -14.23 3.86 4.25
C GLU A 27 -14.94 5.04 3.57
N ASN A 28 -14.60 6.27 3.96
CA ASN A 28 -15.16 7.48 3.35
C ASN A 28 -14.78 7.67 1.87
N GLN A 29 -13.64 7.15 1.41
CA GLN A 29 -13.21 7.29 0.02
C GLN A 29 -13.73 6.19 -0.91
N ILE A 30 -13.81 4.95 -0.44
CA ILE A 30 -14.13 3.78 -1.29
C ILE A 30 -15.39 3.02 -0.85
N GLY A 31 -16.07 3.46 0.20
CA GLY A 31 -17.26 2.82 0.76
C GLY A 31 -17.00 1.47 1.42
N SER A 32 -15.74 1.14 1.69
CA SER A 32 -15.32 -0.13 2.27
C SER A 32 -14.29 0.10 3.36
N LYS A 33 -14.62 -0.36 4.57
CA LYS A 33 -13.77 -0.21 5.75
C LYS A 33 -12.82 -1.38 5.91
N PRO A 34 -11.49 -1.19 5.75
CA PRO A 34 -10.53 -2.20 6.16
C PRO A 34 -10.48 -2.32 7.69
N SER A 35 -10.25 -3.53 8.21
CA SER A 35 -10.04 -3.70 9.64
C SER A 35 -8.69 -3.13 10.09
N LYS A 36 -8.61 -2.73 11.36
CA LYS A 36 -7.37 -2.27 11.99
C LYS A 36 -6.27 -3.33 11.92
N GLU A 37 -6.63 -4.58 12.16
CA GLU A 37 -5.72 -5.71 12.09
C GLU A 37 -5.17 -5.87 10.68
N TYR A 38 -6.01 -5.70 9.65
CA TYR A 38 -5.57 -5.73 8.25
C TYR A 38 -4.57 -4.62 7.96
N LEU A 39 -4.87 -3.37 8.33
CA LEU A 39 -3.96 -2.24 8.14
C LEU A 39 -2.65 -2.41 8.90
N SER A 40 -2.69 -2.95 10.12
CA SER A 40 -1.51 -3.27 10.91
C SER A 40 -0.65 -4.33 10.23
N ARG A 41 -1.27 -5.40 9.71
CA ARG A 41 -0.54 -6.43 8.96
C ARG A 41 0.06 -5.88 7.67
N LEU A 42 -0.64 -4.99 6.99
CA LEU A 42 -0.20 -4.31 5.78
C LEU A 42 1.05 -3.44 6.04
N LYS A 43 0.98 -2.57 7.06
CA LYS A 43 2.09 -1.73 7.54
C LYS A 43 3.32 -2.57 7.92
N ASN A 44 3.09 -3.72 8.57
CA ASN A 44 4.16 -4.59 9.06
C ASN A 44 4.67 -5.60 8.00
N GLY A 45 4.17 -5.57 6.76
CA GLY A 45 4.55 -6.53 5.71
C GLY A 45 4.16 -7.98 6.00
N LYS A 46 3.19 -8.20 6.91
CA LYS A 46 2.67 -9.53 7.30
C LYS A 46 1.51 -10.00 6.42
N THR A 47 1.17 -9.24 5.39
CA THR A 47 0.18 -9.58 4.37
C THR A 47 0.60 -8.98 3.05
N SER A 48 0.09 -9.53 1.95
CA SER A 48 0.39 -9.07 0.60
C SER A 48 -0.08 -7.62 0.40
N PRO A 49 0.56 -6.87 -0.52
CA PRO A 49 0.14 -5.50 -0.82
C PRO A 49 -1.34 -5.41 -1.15
N ALA A 50 -1.98 -4.30 -0.78
CA ALA A 50 -3.43 -4.18 -0.89
C ALA A 50 -3.89 -4.10 -2.37
N SER A 51 -5.21 -4.06 -2.56
CA SER A 51 -5.80 -3.84 -3.88
C SER A 51 -5.50 -2.42 -4.38
N ASN A 52 -5.56 -2.20 -5.70
CA ASN A 52 -5.32 -0.87 -6.28
C ASN A 52 -6.21 0.21 -5.67
N LYS A 53 -7.49 -0.09 -5.39
CA LYS A 53 -8.42 0.83 -4.73
C LYS A 53 -7.96 1.25 -3.34
N ILE A 54 -7.51 0.29 -2.52
CA ILE A 54 -7.00 0.58 -1.17
C ILE A 54 -5.68 1.33 -1.24
N ASN A 55 -4.79 0.97 -2.18
CA ASN A 55 -3.53 1.69 -2.39
C ASN A 55 -3.78 3.14 -2.81
N ASP A 56 -4.72 3.39 -3.71
CA ASP A 56 -5.09 4.75 -4.12
C ASP A 56 -5.64 5.57 -2.96
N ALA A 57 -6.49 4.97 -2.13
CA ALA A 57 -7.01 5.64 -0.93
C ALA A 57 -5.89 5.93 0.09
N LEU A 58 -5.03 4.95 0.37
CA LEU A 58 -3.88 5.11 1.27
C LEU A 58 -2.93 6.20 0.78
N ALA A 59 -2.61 6.22 -0.51
CA ALA A 59 -1.74 7.21 -1.11
C ALA A 59 -2.29 8.63 -0.93
N ARG A 60 -3.59 8.82 -1.18
CA ARG A 60 -4.26 10.11 -0.97
C ARG A 60 -4.30 10.54 0.50
N ILE A 61 -4.57 9.61 1.41
CA ILE A 61 -4.69 9.90 2.86
C ILE A 61 -3.32 10.22 3.46
N LEU A 62 -2.30 9.48 3.05
CA LEU A 62 -0.95 9.56 3.62
C LEU A 62 -0.03 10.52 2.84
N GLY A 63 -0.53 11.14 1.76
CA GLY A 63 0.25 12.05 0.92
C GLY A 63 1.35 11.38 0.11
N ILE A 64 1.23 10.07 -0.16
CA ILE A 64 2.17 9.31 -0.98
C ILE A 64 1.76 9.45 -2.45
N ASP A 65 2.73 9.46 -3.36
CA ASP A 65 2.41 9.30 -4.77
C ASP A 65 1.75 7.92 -5.03
N PRO A 66 0.57 7.86 -5.66
CA PRO A 66 -0.13 6.60 -5.92
C PRO A 66 0.67 5.62 -6.80
N TRP A 67 1.49 6.11 -7.72
CA TRP A 67 2.32 5.28 -8.59
C TRP A 67 3.49 4.68 -7.84
N ASP A 68 4.12 5.42 -6.93
CA ASP A 68 5.19 4.87 -6.09
C ASP A 68 4.68 3.71 -5.23
N LEU A 69 3.54 3.90 -4.56
CA LEU A 69 2.96 2.86 -3.71
C LEU A 69 2.51 1.64 -4.53
N LYS A 70 1.91 1.84 -5.70
CA LYS A 70 1.56 0.74 -6.63
C LYS A 70 2.80 0.04 -7.16
N THR A 71 3.84 0.76 -7.54
CA THR A 71 5.07 0.17 -8.08
C THR A 71 5.76 -0.70 -7.04
N ALA A 72 5.81 -0.26 -5.79
CA ALA A 72 6.28 -1.09 -4.67
C ALA A 72 5.42 -2.36 -4.50
N ALA A 73 4.09 -2.21 -4.55
CA ALA A 73 3.17 -3.35 -4.49
C ALA A 73 3.35 -4.35 -5.64
N TYR A 74 3.57 -3.86 -6.86
CA TYR A 74 3.81 -4.70 -8.04
C TYR A 74 5.16 -5.40 -7.99
N ARG A 75 6.24 -4.71 -7.59
CA ARG A 75 7.57 -5.32 -7.42
C ARG A 75 7.53 -6.50 -6.44
N GLU A 76 6.67 -6.44 -5.43
CA GLU A 76 6.53 -7.52 -4.45
C GLU A 76 5.62 -8.65 -4.90
N LYS A 77 4.57 -8.34 -5.67
CA LYS A 77 3.63 -9.34 -6.19
C LYS A 77 4.16 -10.07 -7.42
N VAL A 78 4.99 -9.42 -8.23
CA VAL A 78 5.42 -9.94 -9.53
C VAL A 78 6.72 -10.73 -9.35
N PRO A 79 6.75 -12.03 -9.67
CA PRO A 79 7.98 -12.81 -9.66
C PRO A 79 9.03 -12.19 -10.60
N HIS A 80 10.30 -12.20 -10.18
CA HIS A 80 11.40 -11.62 -10.95
C HIS A 80 11.47 -12.09 -12.41
N GLU A 81 11.04 -13.32 -12.69
CA GLU A 81 11.00 -13.88 -14.05
C GLU A 81 10.03 -13.14 -14.98
N VAL A 82 8.89 -12.68 -14.44
CA VAL A 82 7.90 -11.91 -15.21
C VAL A 82 8.45 -10.52 -15.52
N ILE A 83 9.12 -9.87 -14.56
CA ILE A 83 9.76 -8.56 -14.77
C ILE A 83 10.83 -8.62 -15.87
N LYS A 84 11.67 -9.67 -15.88
CA LYS A 84 12.69 -9.87 -16.92
C LYS A 84 12.09 -10.04 -18.32
N ARG A 85 10.85 -10.53 -18.44
CA ARG A 85 10.18 -10.73 -19.73
C ARG A 85 9.67 -9.40 -20.32
N PHE A 86 9.28 -8.44 -19.49
CA PHE A 86 8.89 -7.10 -19.95
C PHE A 86 10.05 -6.27 -20.48
N GLN A 87 11.27 -6.46 -19.96
CA GLN A 87 12.46 -5.71 -20.39
C GLN A 87 13.03 -6.15 -21.75
N LYS A 88 12.59 -7.30 -22.28
CA LYS A 88 13.11 -7.86 -23.55
C LYS A 88 12.32 -7.45 -24.80
N THR A 89 11.30 -6.60 -24.67
CA THR A 89 10.41 -6.22 -25.79
C THR A 89 10.49 -4.72 -26.12
N SER A 90 11.56 -4.04 -25.73
CA SER A 90 11.89 -2.67 -26.18
C SER A 90 13.11 -2.69 -27.08
#